data_AF-Q2KV86-F1
#
_entry.id   AF-Q2KV86-F1
#
_cell.length_a   1.000
_cell.length_b   1.000
_cell.length_c   1.000
_cell.angle_alpha   90.00
_cell.angle_beta   90.00
_cell.angle_gamma   90.00
#
_symmetry.space_group_name_H-M   'P 1'
#
loop_
_entity.id
_entity.type
_entity.pdbx_description
1 polymer ?
#
loop_
_entity_poly.entity_id
_entity_poly.type
_entity_poly.pdbx_seq_one_letter_code
_entity_poly.pdbx_strand_id
1 'polypeptide(L)'
;MNPPNAIAAQIIRLIQTQRLAPDAHLPAQWLADQLRVSRTPVNDALQELAAQGLLLRQPNRGYFVTAAAHQVTLNAPAATGDQAYFRIADDLLRGDLPDAVTEAQLRQRYKLTVAQLNAVLDRIAAEGWISRRPGYGWEFSPMLRTPDALLQSYRLRLALEPAALLEPGYRLDPVVLARCRQAEQHLLDGGIDSDSADQIHERGVRFHESLVEASGNVFFIDAIRRVNRVRRLLSYRFMRDRTRYRSHCEQHLHILDLLEAGRCGAASRALREHLQHTLRGIEQLAPLLHAETLSP
;
A
#
# COMPACT_ATOMS: atom_id res chain seq x y z
N MET A 1 13.48 7.43 -26.38
CA MET A 1 13.72 8.30 -25.21
C MET A 1 14.26 7.43 -24.10
N ASN A 2 15.34 7.84 -23.44
CA ASN A 2 15.81 7.14 -22.24
C ASN A 2 14.76 7.28 -21.13
N PRO A 3 14.50 6.22 -20.34
CA PRO A 3 13.57 6.33 -19.23
C PRO A 3 14.10 7.35 -18.21
N PRO A 4 13.25 8.23 -17.67
CA PRO A 4 13.66 9.23 -16.69
C PRO A 4 14.28 8.56 -15.45
N ASN A 5 15.31 9.19 -14.87
CA ASN A 5 15.85 8.74 -13.58
C ASN A 5 14.74 8.66 -12.51
N ALA A 6 14.92 7.86 -11.46
CA ALA A 6 13.90 7.53 -10.46
C ALA A 6 13.19 8.79 -9.88
N ILE A 7 13.94 9.86 -9.62
CA ILE A 7 13.39 11.13 -9.10
C ILE A 7 12.61 11.90 -10.17
N ALA A 8 13.06 11.89 -11.43
CA ALA A 8 12.32 12.49 -12.54
C ALA A 8 10.97 11.78 -12.76
N ALA A 9 10.93 10.45 -12.66
CA ALA A 9 9.68 9.68 -12.69
C ALA A 9 8.76 10.01 -11.50
N GLN A 10 9.32 10.20 -10.30
CA GLN A 10 8.54 10.62 -9.12
C GLN A 10 7.95 12.03 -9.27
N ILE A 11 8.69 12.98 -9.84
CA ILE A 11 8.20 14.34 -10.11
C ILE A 11 7.03 14.31 -11.10
N ILE A 12 7.13 13.55 -12.20
CA ILE A 12 6.03 13.41 -13.16
C ILE A 12 4.81 12.74 -12.52
N ARG A 13 5.02 11.71 -11.69
CA ARG A 13 3.93 11.06 -10.96
C ARG A 13 3.24 12.04 -10.02
N LEU A 14 4.00 12.88 -9.33
CA LEU A 14 3.47 13.89 -8.42
C LEU A 14 2.66 14.96 -9.16
N ILE A 15 3.13 15.43 -10.32
CA ILE A 15 2.39 16.34 -11.21
C ILE A 15 1.03 15.73 -11.58
N GLN A 16 1.01 14.47 -12.01
CA GLN A 16 -0.21 13.77 -12.43
C GLN A 16 -1.16 13.49 -11.26
N THR A 17 -0.62 13.05 -10.12
CA THR A 17 -1.41 12.67 -8.94
C THR A 17 -2.03 13.89 -8.25
N GLN A 18 -1.28 14.99 -8.16
CA GLN A 18 -1.78 16.26 -7.59
C GLN A 18 -2.51 17.12 -8.62
N ARG A 19 -2.65 16.65 -9.87
CA ARG A 19 -3.30 17.38 -10.98
C ARG A 19 -2.78 18.81 -11.14
N LEU A 20 -1.47 18.99 -11.06
CA LEU A 20 -0.85 20.31 -11.21
C LEU A 20 -1.09 20.83 -12.63
N ALA A 21 -1.68 22.02 -12.77
CA ALA A 21 -2.02 22.58 -14.06
C ALA A 21 -0.78 22.73 -14.97
N PRO A 22 -0.95 22.68 -16.31
CA PRO A 22 0.03 23.26 -17.22
C PRO A 22 0.38 24.68 -16.77
N ASP A 23 1.65 25.05 -16.88
CA ASP A 23 2.23 26.31 -16.38
C ASP A 23 2.30 26.46 -14.85
N ALA A 24 1.99 25.41 -14.08
CA ALA A 24 2.26 25.42 -12.64
C ALA A 24 3.77 25.48 -12.36
N HIS A 25 4.18 26.37 -11.46
CA HIS A 25 5.58 26.48 -11.02
C HIS A 25 5.97 25.30 -10.11
N LEU A 26 7.18 24.78 -10.29
CA LEU A 26 7.75 23.68 -9.51
C LEU A 26 8.98 24.14 -8.72
N PRO A 27 8.80 24.63 -7.48
CA PRO A 27 9.93 24.97 -6.63
C PRO A 27 10.73 23.72 -6.26
N ALA A 28 12.04 23.73 -6.52
CA ALA A 28 12.92 22.61 -6.20
C ALA A 28 12.93 22.25 -4.70
N GLN A 29 12.80 23.25 -3.81
CA GLN A 29 12.71 23.00 -2.38
C GLN A 29 11.43 22.23 -2.02
N TRP A 30 10.29 22.64 -2.56
CA TRP A 30 9.02 21.97 -2.31
C TRP A 30 9.04 20.52 -2.80
N LEU A 31 9.61 20.28 -3.99
CA LEU A 31 9.80 18.92 -4.50
C LEU A 31 10.74 18.08 -3.61
N ALA A 32 11.82 18.67 -3.11
CA ALA A 32 12.74 18.00 -2.18
C ALA A 32 12.02 17.59 -0.88
N ASP A 33 11.19 18.48 -0.33
CA ASP A 33 10.42 18.23 0.89
C ASP A 33 9.37 17.12 0.67
N GLN A 34 8.63 17.18 -0.45
CA GLN A 34 7.62 16.18 -0.80
C GLN A 34 8.23 14.79 -1.05
N LEU A 35 9.39 14.74 -1.71
CA LEU A 35 10.06 13.48 -2.06
C LEU A 35 11.03 13.00 -0.97
N ARG A 36 11.22 13.77 0.11
CA ARG A 36 12.15 13.50 1.23
C ARG A 36 13.59 13.22 0.77
N VAL A 37 14.06 14.00 -0.19
CA VAL A 37 15.43 13.94 -0.72
C VAL A 37 16.11 15.31 -0.62
N SER A 38 17.42 15.37 -0.85
CA SER A 38 18.12 16.66 -0.93
C SER A 38 17.78 17.39 -2.24
N ARG A 39 18.05 18.69 -2.30
CA ARG A 39 17.77 19.52 -3.49
C ARG A 39 18.60 19.15 -4.72
N THR A 40 19.81 18.64 -4.52
CA THR A 40 20.74 18.30 -5.60
C THR A 40 20.12 17.32 -6.61
N PRO A 41 19.67 16.12 -6.21
CA PRO A 41 19.09 15.18 -7.16
C PRO A 41 17.73 15.63 -7.71
N VAL A 42 17.02 16.53 -7.02
CA VAL A 42 15.80 17.17 -7.55
C VAL A 42 16.15 18.14 -8.68
N ASN A 43 17.17 18.96 -8.52
CA ASN A 43 17.62 19.89 -9.55
C ASN A 43 18.11 19.14 -10.80
N ASP A 44 18.85 18.04 -10.62
CA ASP A 44 19.30 17.18 -11.72
C ASP A 44 18.10 16.61 -12.50
N ALA A 45 17.09 16.11 -11.78
CA ALA A 45 15.86 15.60 -12.37
C ALA A 45 15.03 16.68 -13.09
N LEU A 46 14.92 17.88 -12.52
CA LEU A 46 14.24 19.01 -13.14
C LEU A 46 14.92 19.43 -14.46
N GLN A 47 16.25 19.47 -14.46
CA GLN A 47 17.04 19.76 -15.65
C GLN A 47 16.85 18.69 -16.73
N GLU A 48 16.85 17.42 -16.34
CA GLU A 48 16.61 16.28 -17.23
C GLU A 48 15.21 16.36 -17.87
N LEU A 49 14.17 16.57 -17.06
CA LEU A 49 12.78 16.68 -17.55
C LEU A 49 12.59 17.90 -18.46
N ALA A 50 13.30 19.00 -18.19
CA ALA A 50 13.29 20.17 -19.07
C ALA A 50 13.98 19.90 -20.41
N ALA A 51 15.10 19.16 -20.41
CA ALA A 51 15.76 18.74 -21.65
C ALA A 51 14.88 17.82 -22.50
N GLN A 52 13.96 17.09 -21.88
CA GLN A 52 12.97 16.22 -22.54
C GLN A 52 11.70 16.98 -22.99
N GLY A 53 11.58 18.29 -22.73
CA GLY A 53 10.40 19.09 -23.05
C GLY A 53 9.19 18.84 -22.14
N LEU A 54 9.38 18.07 -21.06
CA LEU A 54 8.33 17.77 -20.08
C LEU A 54 8.14 18.91 -19.07
N LEU A 55 9.19 19.70 -18.85
CA LEU A 55 9.14 20.93 -18.10
C LEU A 55 9.66 22.09 -18.94
N LEU A 56 9.15 23.28 -18.70
CA LEU A 56 9.66 24.52 -19.27
C LEU A 56 10.58 25.19 -18.25
N ARG A 57 11.86 25.35 -18.60
CA ARG A 57 12.80 26.14 -17.80
C ARG A 57 12.67 27.61 -18.19
N GLN A 58 12.36 28.48 -17.22
CA GLN A 58 12.37 29.93 -17.41
C GLN A 58 13.58 30.55 -16.69
N PRO A 59 14.40 31.37 -17.38
CA PRO A 59 15.52 32.07 -16.75
C PRO A 59 15.07 32.86 -15.52
N ASN A 60 15.79 32.70 -14.40
CA ASN A 60 15.52 33.37 -13.12
C ASN A 60 14.14 33.10 -12.48
N ARG A 61 13.33 32.18 -13.04
CA ARG A 61 11.98 31.87 -12.55
C ARG A 61 11.75 30.39 -12.24
N GLY A 62 12.69 29.50 -12.58
CA GLY A 62 12.61 28.08 -12.23
C GLY A 62 12.00 27.21 -13.33
N TYR A 63 11.27 26.17 -12.92
CA TYR A 63 10.70 25.16 -13.82
C TYR A 63 9.17 25.16 -13.75
N PHE A 64 8.53 24.96 -14.90
CA PHE A 64 7.08 24.99 -15.05
C PHE A 64 6.58 23.74 -15.76
N VAL A 65 5.40 23.26 -15.39
CA VAL A 65 4.78 22.06 -15.97
C VAL A 65 4.35 22.32 -17.42
N THR A 66 4.65 21.41 -18.35
CA THR A 66 4.09 21.48 -19.72
C THR A 66 2.88 20.55 -19.88
N ALA A 67 2.10 20.76 -20.94
CA ALA A 67 1.05 19.81 -21.32
C ALA A 67 1.62 18.40 -21.61
N ALA A 68 2.87 18.32 -22.10
CA ALA A 68 3.52 17.05 -22.40
C ALA A 68 3.75 16.21 -21.13
N ALA A 69 4.04 16.81 -19.96
CA ALA A 69 4.18 16.07 -18.70
C ALA A 69 2.93 15.28 -18.30
N HIS A 70 1.75 15.72 -18.71
CA HIS A 70 0.49 15.01 -18.48
C HIS A 70 0.29 13.84 -19.44
N GLN A 71 0.89 13.94 -20.63
CA GLN A 71 0.83 12.92 -21.67
C GLN A 71 1.91 11.86 -21.51
N VAL A 72 2.90 12.09 -20.65
CA VAL A 72 3.90 11.08 -20.28
C VAL A 72 3.17 9.91 -19.65
N THR A 73 3.08 8.83 -20.42
CA THR A 73 2.81 7.53 -19.82
C THR A 73 4.08 7.16 -19.10
N LEU A 74 4.16 7.48 -17.81
CA LEU A 74 5.11 6.80 -16.96
C LEU A 74 4.74 5.35 -17.08
N ASN A 75 5.64 4.54 -17.62
CA ASN A 75 5.63 3.15 -17.23
C ASN A 75 5.65 3.21 -15.70
N ALA A 76 4.54 2.80 -15.07
CA ALA A 76 4.62 2.34 -13.70
C ALA A 76 5.89 1.48 -13.61
N PRO A 77 6.59 1.39 -12.46
CA PRO A 77 7.42 0.21 -12.27
C PRO A 77 6.53 -0.94 -12.71
N ALA A 78 6.95 -1.60 -13.80
CA ALA A 78 6.01 -2.20 -14.76
C ALA A 78 5.04 -3.13 -14.04
N ALA A 79 3.99 -3.61 -14.69
CA ALA A 79 3.26 -4.78 -14.19
C ALA A 79 4.22 -5.88 -13.64
N THR A 80 5.46 -5.95 -14.16
CA THR A 80 6.61 -6.71 -13.66
C THR A 80 7.08 -6.44 -12.21
N GLY A 81 7.01 -5.21 -11.67
CA GLY A 81 7.40 -4.86 -10.30
C GLY A 81 6.41 -5.37 -9.26
N ASP A 82 5.10 -5.22 -9.52
CA ASP A 82 4.06 -5.85 -8.71
C ASP A 82 4.06 -7.37 -8.87
N GLN A 83 4.23 -7.87 -10.09
CA GLN A 83 4.39 -9.31 -10.33
C GLN A 83 5.64 -9.87 -9.61
N ALA A 84 6.76 -9.15 -9.60
CA ALA A 84 7.97 -9.57 -8.91
C ALA A 84 7.77 -9.56 -7.40
N TYR A 85 7.14 -8.51 -6.85
CA TYR A 85 6.73 -8.48 -5.46
C TYR A 85 5.91 -9.72 -5.10
N PHE A 86 4.83 -10.01 -5.85
CA PHE A 86 3.93 -11.11 -5.51
C PHE A 86 4.59 -12.48 -5.70
N ARG A 87 5.51 -12.63 -6.67
CA ARG A 87 6.30 -13.87 -6.81
C ARG A 87 7.28 -14.08 -5.65
N ILE A 88 7.97 -13.02 -5.20
CA ILE A 88 8.87 -13.12 -4.02
C ILE A 88 8.05 -13.43 -2.77
N ALA A 89 6.89 -12.78 -2.61
CA ALA A 89 5.93 -13.05 -1.56
C ALA A 89 5.46 -14.51 -1.56
N ASP A 90 5.02 -15.02 -2.71
CA ASP A 90 4.58 -16.40 -2.92
C ASP A 90 5.65 -17.39 -2.47
N ASP A 91 6.87 -17.22 -2.98
CA ASP A 91 7.99 -18.10 -2.70
C ASP A 91 8.41 -18.03 -1.22
N LEU A 92 8.38 -16.83 -0.60
CA LEU A 92 8.67 -16.68 0.83
C LEU A 92 7.64 -17.41 1.69
N LEU A 93 6.35 -17.22 1.40
CA LEU A 93 5.26 -17.84 2.15
C LEU A 93 5.19 -19.37 1.97
N ARG A 94 5.71 -19.89 0.85
CA ARG A 94 5.87 -21.34 0.62
C ARG A 94 7.11 -21.92 1.30
N GLY A 95 8.05 -21.09 1.73
CA GLY A 95 9.35 -21.54 2.22
C GLY A 95 10.34 -21.90 1.11
N ASP A 96 10.08 -21.46 -0.13
CA ASP A 96 10.95 -21.69 -1.29
C ASP A 96 12.15 -20.72 -1.34
N LEU A 97 12.14 -19.67 -0.50
CA LEU A 97 13.24 -18.74 -0.33
C LEU A 97 13.98 -18.98 0.99
N PRO A 98 15.32 -18.95 0.98
CA PRO A 98 16.10 -18.99 2.21
C PRO A 98 15.94 -17.70 3.01
N ASP A 99 16.25 -17.78 4.30
CA ASP A 99 16.22 -16.67 5.26
C ASP A 99 16.97 -15.43 4.79
N ALA A 100 18.14 -15.67 4.20
CA ALA A 100 19.03 -14.66 3.69
C ALA A 100 19.29 -14.86 2.20
N VAL A 101 19.20 -13.77 1.45
CA VAL A 101 19.37 -13.75 -0.01
C VAL A 101 20.28 -12.62 -0.43
N THR A 102 20.96 -12.82 -1.55
CA THR A 102 21.75 -11.77 -2.21
C THR A 102 20.95 -11.15 -3.35
N GLU A 103 21.32 -9.92 -3.72
CA GLU A 103 20.73 -9.24 -4.88
C GLU A 103 20.97 -10.02 -6.18
N ALA A 104 22.14 -10.67 -6.30
CA ALA A 104 22.46 -11.54 -7.45
C ALA A 104 21.49 -12.73 -7.55
N GLN A 105 21.22 -13.42 -6.44
CA GLN A 105 20.28 -14.55 -6.41
C GLN A 105 18.85 -14.11 -6.78
N LEU A 106 18.36 -13.00 -6.22
CA LEU A 106 17.03 -12.48 -6.55
C LEU A 106 16.92 -12.06 -8.01
N ARG A 107 17.92 -11.36 -8.56
CA ARG A 107 17.94 -10.99 -9.98
C ARG A 107 17.91 -12.19 -10.90
N GLN A 108 18.72 -13.21 -10.60
CA GLN A 108 18.76 -14.45 -11.39
C GLN A 108 17.43 -15.19 -11.32
N ARG A 109 16.88 -15.40 -10.13
CA ARG A 109 15.63 -16.15 -9.93
C ARG A 109 14.42 -15.46 -10.58
N TYR A 110 14.27 -14.17 -10.36
CA TYR A 110 13.09 -13.42 -10.81
C TYR A 110 13.28 -12.72 -12.17
N LYS A 111 14.47 -12.85 -12.78
CA LYS A 111 14.88 -12.23 -14.05
C LYS A 111 14.70 -10.70 -14.03
N LEU A 112 15.18 -10.08 -12.97
CA LEU A 112 15.03 -8.63 -12.73
C LEU A 112 16.29 -7.86 -13.13
N THR A 113 16.08 -6.67 -13.67
CA THR A 113 17.13 -5.64 -13.76
C THR A 113 17.49 -5.11 -12.37
N VAL A 114 18.62 -4.43 -12.24
CA VAL A 114 19.03 -3.79 -10.97
C VAL A 114 17.99 -2.78 -10.51
N ALA A 115 17.49 -1.93 -11.41
CA ALA A 115 16.47 -0.93 -11.07
C ALA A 115 15.16 -1.56 -10.59
N GLN A 116 14.69 -2.63 -11.25
CA GLN A 116 13.50 -3.36 -10.82
C GLN A 116 13.69 -4.05 -9.48
N LEU A 117 14.85 -4.68 -9.26
CA LEU A 117 15.14 -5.30 -7.97
C LEU A 117 15.17 -4.26 -6.86
N ASN A 118 15.86 -3.14 -7.03
CA ASN A 118 15.94 -2.08 -6.02
C ASN A 118 14.54 -1.53 -5.70
N ALA A 119 13.72 -1.24 -6.72
CA ALA A 119 12.36 -0.77 -6.52
C ALA A 119 11.51 -1.76 -5.70
N VAL A 120 11.65 -3.07 -5.94
CA VAL A 120 10.94 -4.09 -5.16
C VAL A 120 11.52 -4.19 -3.75
N LEU A 121 12.85 -4.27 -3.60
CA LEU A 121 13.54 -4.36 -2.31
C LEU A 121 13.23 -3.17 -1.40
N ASP A 122 13.25 -1.94 -1.95
CA ASP A 122 12.92 -0.73 -1.20
C ASP A 122 11.48 -0.77 -0.70
N ARG A 123 10.54 -1.26 -1.54
CA ARG A 123 9.14 -1.44 -1.13
C ARG A 123 9.01 -2.47 -0.01
N ILE A 124 9.59 -3.66 -0.17
CA ILE A 124 9.42 -4.74 0.80
C ILE A 124 10.17 -4.45 2.12
N ALA A 125 11.24 -3.68 2.06
CA ALA A 125 11.95 -3.18 3.24
C ALA A 125 11.14 -2.11 3.97
N ALA A 126 10.47 -1.20 3.24
CA ALA A 126 9.56 -0.22 3.83
C ALA A 126 8.34 -0.88 4.51
N GLU A 127 7.85 -1.98 3.94
CA GLU A 127 6.80 -2.84 4.52
C GLU A 127 7.32 -3.69 5.70
N GLY A 128 8.64 -3.74 5.92
CA GLY A 128 9.25 -4.32 7.12
C GLY A 128 9.38 -5.85 7.10
N TRP A 129 9.29 -6.47 5.93
CA TRP A 129 9.44 -7.93 5.81
C TRP A 129 10.78 -8.39 5.24
N ILE A 130 11.64 -7.46 4.86
CA ILE A 130 13.07 -7.72 4.63
C ILE A 130 13.92 -6.62 5.28
N SER A 131 15.13 -6.94 5.70
CA SER A 131 16.12 -6.00 6.22
C SER A 131 17.49 -6.23 5.59
N ARG A 132 18.31 -5.17 5.48
CA ARG A 132 19.70 -5.31 5.06
C ARG A 132 20.51 -6.00 6.16
N ARG A 133 21.35 -6.97 5.79
CA ARG A 133 22.25 -7.63 6.73
C ARG A 133 23.50 -6.78 6.99
N PRO A 134 24.14 -6.89 8.16
CA PRO A 134 25.50 -6.39 8.36
C PRO A 134 26.47 -7.13 7.42
N GLY A 135 26.85 -6.49 6.32
CA GLY A 135 27.63 -7.10 5.23
C GLY A 135 26.89 -7.04 3.89
N TYR A 136 26.84 -8.17 3.17
CA TYR A 136 26.20 -8.26 1.86
C TYR A 136 24.89 -9.06 1.91
N GLY A 137 23.87 -8.54 1.22
CA GLY A 137 22.57 -9.19 1.05
C GLY A 137 21.50 -8.72 2.04
N TRP A 138 20.43 -9.50 2.08
CA TRP A 138 19.17 -9.18 2.71
C TRP A 138 18.66 -10.37 3.52
N GLU A 139 17.85 -10.10 4.53
CA GLU A 139 17.27 -11.11 5.41
C GLU A 139 15.76 -10.89 5.54
N PHE A 140 14.97 -11.94 5.31
CA PHE A 140 13.51 -11.90 5.42
C PHE A 140 13.07 -12.08 6.88
N SER A 141 12.04 -11.32 7.27
CA SER A 141 11.48 -11.34 8.61
C SER A 141 10.92 -12.73 8.96
N PRO A 142 11.32 -13.33 10.10
CA PRO A 142 10.85 -14.65 10.51
C PRO A 142 9.37 -14.66 10.90
N MET A 143 8.78 -13.51 11.24
CA MET A 143 7.36 -13.37 11.63
C MET A 143 6.37 -13.75 10.53
N LEU A 144 6.84 -13.88 9.28
CA LEU A 144 6.00 -14.05 8.10
C LEU A 144 6.08 -15.44 7.50
N ARG A 145 6.87 -16.34 8.11
CA ARG A 145 7.05 -17.72 7.62
C ARG A 145 6.17 -18.74 8.30
N THR A 146 5.42 -18.35 9.33
CA THR A 146 4.41 -19.23 9.89
C THR A 146 3.23 -19.28 8.91
N PRO A 147 2.74 -20.47 8.51
CA PRO A 147 1.52 -20.60 7.72
C PRO A 147 0.34 -19.84 8.33
N ASP A 148 0.39 -19.64 9.66
CA ASP A 148 -0.60 -18.93 10.46
C ASP A 148 -0.38 -17.41 10.56
N ALA A 149 0.68 -16.81 9.99
CA ALA A 149 0.98 -15.38 10.17
C ALA A 149 -0.21 -14.48 9.78
N LEU A 150 -0.92 -14.82 8.70
CA LEU A 150 -2.15 -14.16 8.30
C LEU A 150 -3.25 -14.33 9.37
N LEU A 151 -3.52 -15.56 9.82
CA LEU A 151 -4.55 -15.82 10.83
C LEU A 151 -4.24 -15.11 12.16
N GLN A 152 -2.98 -15.14 12.59
CA GLN A 152 -2.48 -14.44 13.78
C GLN A 152 -2.65 -12.93 13.64
N SER A 153 -2.39 -12.36 12.46
CA SER A 153 -2.66 -10.95 12.20
C SER A 153 -4.14 -10.60 12.39
N TYR A 154 -5.07 -11.41 11.88
CA TYR A 154 -6.50 -11.19 12.06
C TYR A 154 -6.97 -11.40 13.49
N ARG A 155 -6.38 -12.35 14.24
CA ARG A 155 -6.64 -12.52 15.68
C ARG A 155 -6.21 -11.29 16.48
N LEU A 156 -5.07 -10.70 16.16
CA LEU A 156 -4.62 -9.45 16.78
C LEU A 156 -5.57 -8.30 16.45
N ARG A 157 -6.00 -8.17 15.19
CA ARG A 157 -7.00 -7.17 14.77
C ARG A 157 -8.33 -7.34 15.50
N LEU A 158 -8.81 -8.57 15.68
CA LEU A 158 -10.02 -8.90 16.45
C LEU A 158 -9.92 -8.49 17.92
N ALA A 159 -8.72 -8.56 18.50
CA ALA A 159 -8.48 -8.13 19.87
C ALA A 159 -8.43 -6.60 19.99
N LEU A 160 -7.81 -5.91 19.02
CA LEU A 160 -7.51 -4.49 19.10
C LEU A 160 -8.60 -3.58 18.49
N GLU A 161 -9.00 -3.80 17.25
CA GLU A 161 -9.82 -2.81 16.53
C GLU A 161 -11.21 -2.61 17.16
N PRO A 162 -11.97 -3.66 17.54
CA PRO A 162 -13.23 -3.46 18.25
C PRO A 162 -13.05 -2.80 19.62
N ALA A 163 -11.93 -3.05 20.30
CA ALA A 163 -11.63 -2.43 21.58
C ALA A 163 -11.28 -0.94 21.41
N ALA A 164 -10.61 -0.56 20.32
CA ALA A 164 -10.30 0.83 20.01
C ALA A 164 -11.56 1.71 19.95
N LEU A 165 -12.66 1.20 19.38
CA LEU A 165 -13.95 1.90 19.34
C LEU A 165 -14.57 2.14 20.72
N LEU A 166 -14.10 1.46 21.76
CA LEU A 166 -14.62 1.57 23.13
C LEU A 166 -13.73 2.40 24.05
N GLU A 167 -12.62 2.94 23.53
CA GLU A 167 -11.72 3.77 24.34
C GLU A 167 -12.44 5.02 24.86
N PRO A 168 -12.11 5.49 26.08
CA PRO A 168 -12.71 6.69 26.65
C PRO A 168 -12.50 7.90 25.72
N GLY A 169 -13.59 8.59 25.39
CA GLY A 169 -13.52 9.77 24.52
C GLY A 169 -13.37 9.46 23.03
N TYR A 170 -13.54 8.19 22.61
CA TYR A 170 -13.53 7.81 21.20
C TYR A 170 -14.45 8.70 20.37
N ARG A 171 -13.88 9.31 19.33
CA ARG A 171 -14.64 10.11 18.37
C ARG A 171 -13.96 10.06 17.00
N LEU A 172 -14.68 9.52 16.02
CA LEU A 172 -14.25 9.61 14.63
C LEU A 172 -14.52 11.02 14.10
N ASP A 173 -13.50 11.67 13.54
CA ASP A 173 -13.63 12.97 12.89
C ASP A 173 -14.66 12.90 11.75
N PRO A 174 -15.67 13.79 11.69
CA PRO A 174 -16.68 13.80 10.62
C PRO A 174 -16.09 13.85 9.20
N VAL A 175 -14.97 14.54 9.00
CA VAL A 175 -14.27 14.61 7.71
C VAL A 175 -13.68 13.25 7.34
N VAL A 176 -13.09 12.56 8.33
CA VAL A 176 -12.55 11.20 8.14
C VAL A 176 -13.68 10.20 7.88
N LEU A 177 -14.78 10.30 8.62
CA LEU A 177 -15.98 9.49 8.42
C LEU A 177 -16.53 9.64 6.99
N ALA A 178 -16.71 10.88 6.53
CA ALA A 178 -17.20 11.17 5.18
C ALA A 178 -16.26 10.61 4.10
N ARG A 179 -14.93 10.75 4.27
CA ARG A 179 -13.92 10.18 3.37
C ARG A 179 -14.00 8.65 3.33
N CYS A 180 -14.11 7.99 4.48
CA CYS A 180 -14.28 6.54 4.56
C CYS A 180 -15.56 6.12 3.83
N ARG A 181 -16.68 6.79 4.10
CA ARG A 181 -17.96 6.53 3.43
C ARG A 181 -17.88 6.66 1.91
N GLN A 182 -17.23 7.72 1.42
CA GLN A 182 -17.03 7.94 -0.01
C GLN A 182 -16.20 6.82 -0.65
N ALA A 183 -15.15 6.35 0.02
CA ALA A 183 -14.32 5.25 -0.48
C ALA A 183 -15.08 3.91 -0.55
N GLU A 184 -15.99 3.65 0.40
CA GLU A 184 -16.88 2.49 0.34
C GLU A 184 -17.88 2.60 -0.81
N GLN A 185 -18.50 3.77 -0.98
CA GLN A 185 -19.49 4.01 -2.01
C GLN A 185 -18.88 3.94 -3.42
N HIS A 186 -17.68 4.50 -3.63
CA HIS A 186 -16.94 4.39 -4.90
C HIS A 186 -16.75 2.94 -5.34
N LEU A 187 -16.44 2.03 -4.41
CA LEU A 187 -16.34 0.61 -4.73
C LEU A 187 -17.68 0.01 -5.16
N LEU A 188 -18.76 0.33 -4.45
CA LEU A 188 -20.11 -0.13 -4.80
C LEU A 188 -20.58 0.42 -6.17
N ASP A 189 -20.13 1.62 -6.53
CA ASP A 189 -20.47 2.33 -7.77
C ASP A 189 -19.58 1.93 -8.97
N GLY A 190 -18.94 0.76 -8.91
CA GLY A 190 -18.14 0.20 -10.01
C GLY A 190 -16.64 0.13 -9.74
N GLY A 191 -16.16 0.75 -8.66
CA GLY A 191 -14.76 0.61 -8.22
C GLY A 191 -14.37 -0.84 -7.95
N ILE A 192 -15.32 -1.70 -7.52
CA ILE A 192 -15.08 -3.14 -7.37
C ILE A 192 -14.63 -3.77 -8.67
N ASP A 193 -14.94 -3.26 -9.85
CA ASP A 193 -14.49 -3.84 -11.12
C ASP A 193 -13.32 -3.04 -11.72
N SER A 194 -13.34 -1.71 -11.60
CA SER A 194 -12.35 -0.84 -12.24
C SER A 194 -11.04 -0.70 -11.47
N ASP A 195 -11.04 -0.76 -10.14
CA ASP A 195 -9.86 -0.44 -9.34
C ASP A 195 -8.84 -1.58 -9.33
N SER A 196 -7.55 -1.21 -9.31
CA SER A 196 -6.47 -2.18 -9.11
C SER A 196 -6.58 -2.85 -7.74
N ALA A 197 -6.01 -4.05 -7.61
CA ALA A 197 -5.95 -4.75 -6.33
C ALA A 197 -5.28 -3.93 -5.22
N ASP A 198 -4.28 -3.11 -5.58
CA ASP A 198 -3.58 -2.22 -4.66
C ASP A 198 -4.47 -1.08 -4.16
N GLN A 199 -5.27 -0.47 -5.04
CA GLN A 199 -6.23 0.56 -4.63
C GLN A 199 -7.28 0.00 -3.66
N ILE A 200 -7.83 -1.18 -3.96
CA ILE A 200 -8.81 -1.84 -3.10
C ILE A 200 -8.18 -2.20 -1.73
N HIS A 201 -6.95 -2.69 -1.73
CA HIS A 201 -6.22 -3.01 -0.50
C HIS A 201 -5.97 -1.79 0.37
N GLU A 202 -5.37 -0.75 -0.20
CA GLU A 202 -4.98 0.46 0.52
C GLU A 202 -6.20 1.09 1.17
N ARG A 203 -7.33 1.17 0.45
CA ARG A 203 -8.57 1.69 1.04
C ARG A 203 -9.08 0.82 2.20
N GLY A 204 -8.95 -0.51 2.11
CA GLY A 204 -9.29 -1.41 3.21
C GLY A 204 -8.39 -1.20 4.43
N VAL A 205 -7.07 -1.05 4.25
CA VAL A 205 -6.14 -0.73 5.32
C VAL A 205 -6.48 0.62 5.97
N ARG A 206 -6.68 1.66 5.15
CA ARG A 206 -6.98 3.03 5.61
C ARG A 206 -8.28 3.11 6.40
N PHE A 207 -9.29 2.31 6.05
CA PHE A 207 -10.53 2.23 6.81
C PHE A 207 -10.27 1.81 8.26
N HIS A 208 -9.61 0.67 8.46
CA HIS A 208 -9.33 0.15 9.81
C HIS A 208 -8.33 1.03 10.59
N GLU A 209 -7.30 1.57 9.93
CA GLU A 209 -6.38 2.53 10.58
C GLU A 209 -7.12 3.77 11.06
N SER A 210 -7.99 4.37 10.23
CA SER A 210 -8.75 5.56 10.61
C SER A 210 -9.64 5.31 11.83
N LEU A 211 -10.27 4.13 11.89
CA LEU A 211 -11.08 3.73 13.03
C LEU A 211 -10.26 3.58 14.31
N VAL A 212 -9.08 2.98 14.24
CA VAL A 212 -8.20 2.81 15.42
C VAL A 212 -7.55 4.13 15.82
N GLU A 213 -7.16 4.98 14.88
CA GLU A 213 -6.56 6.30 15.13
C GLU A 213 -7.50 7.21 15.93
N ALA A 214 -8.81 7.14 15.66
CA ALA A 214 -9.83 7.86 16.40
C ALA A 214 -9.94 7.49 17.90
N SER A 215 -9.29 6.41 18.33
CA SER A 215 -9.21 6.05 19.75
C SER A 215 -8.21 6.92 20.54
N GLY A 216 -7.26 7.56 19.87
CA GLY A 216 -6.16 8.29 20.52
C GLY A 216 -5.17 7.39 21.27
N ASN A 217 -5.38 6.07 21.30
CA ASN A 217 -4.50 5.14 21.99
C ASN A 217 -3.29 4.81 21.11
N VAL A 218 -2.16 5.46 21.42
CA VAL A 218 -0.90 5.32 20.65
C VAL A 218 -0.42 3.87 20.53
N PHE A 219 -0.66 3.02 21.54
CA PHE A 219 -0.26 1.62 21.51
C PHE A 219 -1.11 0.82 20.53
N PHE A 220 -2.42 1.08 20.47
CA PHE A 220 -3.28 0.44 19.46
C PHE A 220 -2.91 0.89 18.05
N ILE A 221 -2.64 2.17 17.87
CA ILE A 221 -2.25 2.77 16.58
C ILE A 221 -0.93 2.16 16.07
N ASP A 222 0.09 2.08 16.93
CA ASP A 222 1.39 1.53 16.53
C ASP A 222 1.32 0.02 16.25
N ALA A 223 0.55 -0.72 17.06
CA ALA A 223 0.32 -2.14 16.85
C ALA A 223 -0.39 -2.40 15.51
N ILE A 224 -1.47 -1.68 15.22
CA ILE A 224 -2.22 -1.90 13.97
C ILE A 224 -1.41 -1.51 12.74
N ARG A 225 -0.68 -0.38 12.78
CA ARG A 225 0.21 0.05 11.68
C ARG A 225 1.33 -0.96 11.43
N ARG A 226 1.89 -1.57 12.48
CA ARG A 226 2.89 -2.64 12.33
C ARG A 226 2.32 -3.85 11.60
N VAL A 227 1.12 -4.29 11.94
CA VAL A 227 0.45 -5.41 11.28
C VAL A 227 0.06 -5.07 9.84
N ASN A 228 -0.46 -3.87 9.61
CA ASN A 228 -0.92 -3.44 8.30
C ASN A 228 0.20 -3.29 7.28
N ARG A 229 1.41 -2.92 7.70
CA ARG A 229 2.60 -2.85 6.82
C ARG A 229 2.86 -4.15 6.05
N VAL A 230 2.63 -5.30 6.70
CA VAL A 230 2.82 -6.63 6.10
C VAL A 230 1.51 -7.25 5.60
N ARG A 231 0.38 -6.57 5.76
CA ARG A 231 -0.94 -7.13 5.42
C ARG A 231 -1.10 -7.38 3.93
N ARG A 232 -0.44 -6.58 3.07
CA ARG A 232 -0.43 -6.80 1.61
C ARG A 232 0.19 -8.16 1.28
N LEU A 233 1.37 -8.43 1.82
CA LEU A 233 2.07 -9.71 1.69
C LEU A 233 1.18 -10.87 2.14
N LEU A 234 0.50 -10.74 3.28
CA LEU A 234 -0.29 -11.82 3.84
C LEU A 234 -1.64 -12.03 3.14
N SER A 235 -2.26 -10.95 2.61
CA SER A 235 -3.65 -10.99 2.14
C SER A 235 -3.82 -11.08 0.62
N TYR A 236 -2.77 -10.88 -0.19
CA TYR A 236 -2.93 -10.74 -1.65
C TYR A 236 -3.56 -11.96 -2.34
N ARG A 237 -3.32 -13.20 -1.87
CA ARG A 237 -3.99 -14.40 -2.42
C ARG A 237 -5.50 -14.35 -2.23
N PHE A 238 -5.95 -13.80 -1.11
CA PHE A 238 -7.37 -13.63 -0.76
C PHE A 238 -8.00 -12.41 -1.43
N MET A 239 -7.20 -11.45 -1.91
CA MET A 239 -7.68 -10.24 -2.58
C MET A 239 -8.13 -10.46 -4.03
N ARG A 240 -7.86 -11.64 -4.62
CA ARG A 240 -8.25 -11.92 -6.01
C ARG A 240 -9.74 -12.22 -6.17
N ASP A 241 -10.42 -12.66 -5.10
CA ASP A 241 -11.87 -12.90 -5.11
C ASP A 241 -12.64 -11.59 -4.91
N ARG A 242 -13.05 -10.98 -6.02
CA ARG A 242 -13.73 -9.67 -6.01
C ARG A 242 -15.17 -9.75 -5.51
N THR A 243 -15.77 -10.94 -5.46
CA THR A 243 -17.17 -11.13 -5.07
C THR A 243 -17.44 -10.72 -3.61
N ARG A 244 -16.41 -10.79 -2.76
CA ARG A 244 -16.51 -10.48 -1.32
C ARG A 244 -16.56 -8.98 -1.02
N TYR A 245 -16.06 -8.14 -1.93
CA TYR A 245 -15.92 -6.71 -1.65
C TYR A 245 -17.25 -6.00 -1.47
N ARG A 246 -18.32 -6.41 -2.18
CA ARG A 246 -19.65 -5.82 -2.01
C ARG A 246 -20.13 -5.94 -0.56
N SER A 247 -20.12 -7.15 -0.01
CA SER A 247 -20.51 -7.43 1.38
C SER A 247 -19.63 -6.67 2.38
N HIS A 248 -18.32 -6.57 2.13
CA HIS A 248 -17.42 -5.79 2.96
C HIS A 248 -17.79 -4.30 2.97
N CYS A 249 -18.10 -3.71 1.81
CA CYS A 249 -18.50 -2.31 1.71
C CYS A 249 -19.78 -2.04 2.49
N GLU A 250 -20.78 -2.90 2.34
CA GLU A 250 -22.07 -2.79 3.05
C GLU A 250 -21.87 -2.88 4.57
N GLN A 251 -21.02 -3.79 5.04
CA GLN A 251 -20.67 -3.90 6.46
C GLN A 251 -19.92 -2.65 6.97
N HIS A 252 -18.97 -2.13 6.19
CA HIS A 252 -18.24 -0.90 6.54
C HIS A 252 -19.18 0.30 6.62
N LEU A 253 -20.08 0.49 5.65
CA LEU A 253 -21.08 1.55 5.67
C LEU A 253 -21.98 1.46 6.91
N HIS A 254 -22.41 0.25 7.27
CA HIS A 254 -23.19 0.03 8.49
C HIS A 254 -22.42 0.42 9.76
N ILE A 255 -21.13 0.10 9.84
CA ILE A 255 -20.27 0.53 10.97
C ILE A 255 -20.18 2.05 11.02
N LEU A 256 -20.00 2.72 9.87
CA LEU A 256 -19.94 4.19 9.80
C LEU A 256 -21.26 4.84 10.24
N ASP A 257 -22.42 4.28 9.87
CA ASP A 257 -23.73 4.77 10.31
C ASP A 257 -23.87 4.71 11.85
N LEU A 258 -23.38 3.61 12.46
CA LEU A 258 -23.40 3.46 13.91
C LEU A 258 -22.47 4.47 14.60
N LEU A 259 -21.29 4.72 14.02
CA LEU A 259 -20.33 5.71 14.55
C LEU A 259 -20.84 7.14 14.41
N GLU A 260 -21.48 7.48 13.28
CA GLU A 260 -22.12 8.77 13.06
C GLU A 260 -23.24 9.03 14.08
N ALA A 261 -24.00 7.99 14.44
CA ALA A 261 -25.01 8.04 15.48
C ALA A 261 -24.45 7.99 16.93
N GLY A 262 -23.13 7.98 17.11
CA GLY A 262 -22.47 7.89 18.43
C GLY A 262 -22.64 6.54 19.13
N ARG A 263 -23.03 5.49 18.41
CA ARG A 263 -23.31 4.15 18.97
C ARG A 263 -22.06 3.26 18.96
N CYS A 264 -20.98 3.71 19.61
CA CYS A 264 -19.68 3.03 19.62
C CYS A 264 -19.74 1.56 20.06
N GLY A 265 -20.56 1.22 21.04
CA GLY A 265 -20.77 -0.17 21.48
C GLY A 265 -21.42 -1.08 20.43
N ALA A 266 -22.31 -0.54 19.60
CA ALA A 266 -22.89 -1.28 18.48
C ALA A 266 -21.88 -1.39 17.33
N ALA A 267 -21.17 -0.30 17.02
CA ALA A 267 -20.12 -0.29 15.99
C ALA A 267 -19.00 -1.29 16.31
N SER A 268 -18.57 -1.38 17.57
CA SER A 268 -17.59 -2.37 18.05
C SER A 268 -18.03 -3.82 17.78
N ARG A 269 -19.32 -4.14 18.04
CA ARG A 269 -19.86 -5.47 17.75
C ARG A 269 -19.91 -5.76 16.24
N ALA A 270 -20.40 -4.81 15.45
CA ALA A 270 -20.43 -4.93 13.99
C ALA A 270 -19.02 -5.11 13.40
N LEU A 271 -18.03 -4.36 13.89
CA LEU A 271 -16.63 -4.51 13.47
C LEU A 271 -16.04 -5.87 13.86
N ARG A 272 -16.36 -6.37 15.05
CA ARG A 272 -15.96 -7.72 15.47
C ARG A 272 -16.56 -8.79 14.55
N GLU A 273 -17.85 -8.69 14.23
CA GLU A 273 -18.54 -9.63 13.33
C GLU A 273 -17.95 -9.60 11.92
N HIS A 274 -17.66 -8.41 11.39
CA HIS A 274 -16.98 -8.21 10.10
C HIS A 274 -15.61 -8.91 10.07
N LEU A 275 -14.77 -8.70 11.10
CA LEU A 275 -13.45 -9.33 11.20
C LEU A 275 -13.55 -10.85 11.37
N GLN A 276 -14.52 -11.35 12.14
CA GLN A 276 -14.78 -12.79 12.30
C GLN A 276 -15.27 -13.44 11.00
N HIS A 277 -16.11 -12.75 10.23
CA HIS A 277 -16.53 -13.20 8.91
C HIS A 277 -15.33 -13.32 7.97
N THR A 278 -14.47 -12.29 7.95
CA THR A 278 -13.25 -12.31 7.15
C THR A 278 -12.30 -13.44 7.57
N LEU A 279 -12.09 -13.63 8.88
CA LEU A 279 -11.24 -14.68 9.42
C LEU A 279 -11.72 -16.08 9.01
N ARG A 280 -13.02 -16.38 9.17
CA ARG A 280 -13.60 -17.66 8.73
C ARG A 280 -13.42 -17.88 7.23
N GLY A 281 -13.61 -16.83 6.44
CA GLY A 281 -13.40 -16.86 5.00
C GLY A 281 -11.94 -17.12 4.60
N ILE A 282 -10.97 -16.75 5.44
CA ILE A 282 -9.55 -17.07 5.28
C ILE A 282 -9.29 -18.52 5.68
N GLU A 283 -9.80 -18.97 6.84
CA GLU A 283 -9.63 -20.33 7.35
C GLU A 283 -10.17 -21.40 6.40
N GLN A 284 -11.30 -21.14 5.74
CA GLN A 284 -11.89 -22.07 4.76
C GLN A 284 -11.08 -22.19 3.46
N LEU A 285 -10.37 -21.13 3.09
CA LEU A 285 -9.59 -21.06 1.86
C LEU A 285 -8.12 -21.48 2.07
N ALA A 286 -7.61 -21.41 3.30
CA ALA A 286 -6.22 -21.76 3.62
C ALA A 286 -5.85 -23.19 3.16
N PRO A 287 -6.66 -24.24 3.39
CA PRO A 287 -6.35 -25.60 2.90
C PRO A 287 -6.30 -25.71 1.37
N LEU A 288 -7.14 -24.97 0.64
CA LEU A 288 -7.19 -24.99 -0.82
C LEU A 288 -5.95 -24.34 -1.45
N LEU A 289 -5.45 -23.27 -0.81
CA LEU A 289 -4.18 -22.63 -1.20
C LEU A 289 -2.94 -23.49 -0.89
N HIS A 290 -3.06 -24.44 0.05
CA HIS A 290 -2.04 -25.47 0.33
C HIS A 290 -2.21 -26.76 -0.49
N ALA A 291 -3.38 -26.96 -1.13
CA ALA A 291 -3.66 -28.13 -1.97
C ALA A 291 -3.32 -27.90 -3.45
N GLU A 292 -3.47 -26.67 -3.98
CA GLU A 292 -3.00 -26.30 -5.32
C GLU A 292 -1.46 -26.38 -5.47
N THR A 293 -0.73 -26.56 -4.36
CA THR A 293 0.73 -26.75 -4.31
C THR A 293 1.22 -28.20 -4.46
N LEU A 294 0.34 -29.17 -4.73
CA LEU A 294 0.69 -30.60 -4.85
C LEU A 294 0.30 -31.27 -6.17
N SER A 295 -0.03 -30.51 -7.22
CA SER A 295 -0.15 -31.09 -8.57
C SER A 295 1.19 -30.96 -9.32
N PRO A 296 1.76 -32.08 -9.81
CA PRO A 296 3.09 -32.12 -10.45
C PRO A 296 3.16 -31.37 -11.78
#